data_AF-A0A840WFF0-F1
#
_entry.id   AF-A0A840WFF0-F1
#
_cell.length_a   1.000
_cell.length_b   1.000
_cell.length_c   1.000
_cell.angle_alpha   90.00
_cell.angle_beta   90.00
_cell.angle_gamma   90.00
#
_symmetry.space_group_name_H-M   'P 1'
#
loop_
_entity.id
_entity.type
_entity.pdbx_description
1 polymer ?
#
loop_
_entity_poly.entity_id
_entity_poly.type
_entity_poly.pdbx_seq_one_letter_code
_entity_poly.pdbx_strand_id
1 'polypeptide(L)'
;MGEVAFSGASAVWLAVRSGEVEGRGFGVDPELPMLRGGWLVRDYVWLEVAHRLGVETLLWDGWGAMGRWGESALADEVAHLVVAADAGDGGAEEELARRFACDGRLAPGGRVYCASPSGYRGWVDLGSRVGEPRL
;
A
#
# COMPACT_ATOMS: atom_id res chain seq x y z
N MET A 1 16.91 -3.01 -26.32
CA MET A 1 16.10 -3.28 -25.10
C MET A 1 15.52 -1.95 -24.68
N GLY A 2 14.18 -1.83 -24.66
CA GLY A 2 13.54 -0.64 -24.12
C GLY A 2 13.91 -0.49 -22.65
N GLU A 3 14.12 0.75 -22.21
CA GLU A 3 14.35 1.07 -20.81
C GLU A 3 13.14 0.60 -20.01
N VAL A 4 13.35 -0.35 -19.08
CA VAL A 4 12.30 -0.76 -18.14
C VAL A 4 12.29 0.29 -17.04
N ALA A 5 11.47 1.32 -17.21
CA ALA A 5 11.26 2.30 -16.16
C ALA A 5 10.61 1.62 -14.95
N PHE A 6 11.15 1.90 -13.76
CA PHE A 6 10.49 1.53 -12.51
C PHE A 6 9.09 2.15 -12.46
N SER A 7 8.08 1.39 -12.06
CA SER A 7 6.71 1.85 -11.89
C SER A 7 6.27 1.69 -10.44
N GLY A 8 5.76 2.77 -9.85
CA GLY A 8 5.16 2.78 -8.52
C GLY A 8 3.91 1.90 -8.43
N ALA A 9 3.52 1.54 -7.20
CA ALA A 9 2.40 0.63 -6.97
C ALA A 9 1.07 1.20 -7.50
N SER A 10 0.88 2.51 -7.37
CA SER A 10 -0.27 3.27 -7.85
C SER A 10 -0.39 3.24 -9.36
N ALA A 11 0.71 3.46 -10.08
CA ALA A 11 0.73 3.36 -11.54
C ALA A 11 0.41 1.93 -12.02
N VAL A 12 1.04 0.93 -11.39
CA VAL A 12 0.77 -0.48 -11.69
C VAL A 12 -0.67 -0.85 -11.36
N TRP A 13 -1.22 -0.38 -10.24
CA TRP A 13 -2.61 -0.61 -9.87
C TRP A 13 -3.56 -0.09 -10.94
N LEU A 14 -3.39 1.15 -11.38
CA LEU A 14 -4.23 1.73 -12.44
C LEU A 14 -4.11 0.95 -13.76
N ALA A 15 -2.91 0.50 -14.13
CA ALA A 15 -2.71 -0.34 -15.33
C ALA A 15 -3.37 -1.73 -15.20
N VAL A 16 -3.37 -2.32 -14.00
CA VAL A 16 -4.12 -3.56 -13.71
C VAL A 16 -5.62 -3.30 -13.81
N ARG A 17 -6.09 -2.15 -13.32
CA ARG A 17 -7.50 -1.77 -13.31
C ARG A 17 -8.04 -1.43 -14.69
N SER A 18 -7.21 -0.91 -15.59
CA SER A 18 -7.54 -0.67 -16.99
C SER A 18 -7.46 -1.92 -17.86
N GLY A 19 -6.82 -3.00 -17.37
CA GLY A 19 -6.55 -4.22 -18.12
C GLY A 19 -5.35 -4.12 -19.06
N GLU A 20 -4.53 -3.08 -18.92
CA GLU A 20 -3.28 -2.92 -19.68
C GLU A 20 -2.23 -3.96 -19.28
N VAL A 21 -2.19 -4.34 -17.99
CA VAL A 21 -1.31 -5.39 -17.47
C VAL A 21 -2.06 -6.38 -16.60
N GLU A 22 -1.61 -7.64 -16.63
CA GLU A 22 -2.13 -8.69 -15.77
C GLU A 22 -1.55 -8.56 -14.36
N GLY A 23 -2.41 -8.39 -13.35
CA GLY A 23 -1.96 -8.25 -11.96
C GLY A 23 -1.13 -9.43 -11.45
N ARG A 24 -1.32 -10.64 -12.02
CA ARG A 24 -0.48 -11.81 -11.71
C ARG A 24 0.98 -11.59 -12.06
N GLY A 25 1.33 -10.68 -12.98
CA GLY A 25 2.70 -10.33 -13.31
C GLY A 25 3.51 -9.73 -12.14
N PHE A 26 2.85 -9.27 -11.08
CA PHE A 26 3.47 -8.56 -9.97
C PHE A 26 3.39 -9.37 -8.67
N GLY A 27 4.52 -9.46 -7.95
CA GLY A 27 4.62 -10.15 -6.66
C GLY A 27 6.04 -10.40 -6.20
N VAL A 28 6.20 -11.21 -5.15
CA VAL A 28 7.51 -11.51 -4.54
C VAL A 28 8.30 -12.53 -5.34
N ASP A 29 7.64 -13.60 -5.78
CA ASP A 29 8.26 -14.69 -6.53
C ASP A 29 7.21 -15.34 -7.46
N PRO A 30 7.55 -15.65 -8.73
CA PRO A 30 6.63 -16.29 -9.66
C PRO A 30 6.07 -17.65 -9.18
N GLU A 31 6.85 -18.42 -8.43
CA GLU A 31 6.49 -19.73 -7.91
C GLU A 31 5.64 -19.66 -6.62
N LEU A 32 5.38 -18.44 -6.13
CA LEU A 32 4.63 -18.17 -4.92
C LEU A 32 3.27 -17.53 -5.26
N PRO A 33 2.27 -18.31 -5.74
CA PRO A 33 1.01 -17.77 -6.25
C PRO A 33 0.18 -16.98 -5.23
N MET A 34 0.34 -17.26 -3.93
CA MET A 34 -0.33 -16.51 -2.86
C MET A 34 0.38 -15.21 -2.47
N LEU A 35 1.57 -14.92 -3.01
CA LEU A 35 2.34 -13.68 -2.77
C LEU A 35 2.53 -12.90 -4.09
N ARG A 36 1.53 -12.98 -4.97
CA ARG A 36 1.45 -12.23 -6.24
C ARG A 36 0.00 -11.93 -6.61
N GLY A 37 -0.22 -11.00 -7.53
CA GLY A 37 -1.55 -10.64 -8.03
C GLY A 37 -1.98 -9.22 -7.71
N GLY A 38 -3.09 -8.80 -8.32
CA GLY A 38 -3.63 -7.44 -8.16
C GLY A 38 -3.98 -7.06 -6.72
N TRP A 39 -4.34 -8.02 -5.86
CA TRP A 39 -4.58 -7.74 -4.43
C TRP A 39 -3.33 -7.20 -3.74
N LEU A 40 -2.14 -7.71 -4.10
CA LEU A 40 -0.87 -7.31 -3.51
C LEU A 40 -0.47 -5.94 -4.04
N VAL A 41 -0.63 -5.70 -5.34
CA VAL A 41 -0.42 -4.37 -5.95
C VAL A 41 -1.29 -3.32 -5.27
N ARG A 42 -2.59 -3.61 -5.08
CA ARG A 42 -3.53 -2.74 -4.37
C ARG A 42 -3.04 -2.39 -2.97
N ASP A 43 -2.59 -3.40 -2.21
CA ASP A 43 -2.14 -3.16 -0.84
C ASP A 43 -0.85 -2.33 -0.81
N TYR A 44 0.01 -2.46 -1.82
CA TYR A 44 1.23 -1.66 -1.96
C TYR A 44 0.97 -0.19 -2.30
N VAL A 45 -0.23 0.19 -2.79
CA VAL A 45 -0.62 1.60 -2.91
C VAL A 45 -0.54 2.30 -1.54
N TRP A 46 -0.96 1.62 -0.47
CA TRP A 46 -0.91 2.17 0.87
C TRP A 46 0.52 2.29 1.41
N LEU A 47 1.39 1.32 1.13
CA LEU A 47 2.81 1.40 1.47
C LEU A 47 3.49 2.54 0.73
N GLU A 48 3.20 2.73 -0.56
CA GLU A 48 3.72 3.82 -1.36
C GLU A 48 3.32 5.19 -0.79
N VAL A 49 2.05 5.37 -0.43
CA VAL A 49 1.58 6.61 0.22
C VAL A 49 2.25 6.83 1.58
N ALA A 50 2.37 5.79 2.41
CA ALA A 50 3.04 5.86 3.69
C ALA A 50 4.50 6.31 3.53
N HIS A 51 5.25 5.68 2.61
CA HIS A 51 6.64 6.04 2.32
C HIS A 51 6.75 7.47 1.76
N ARG A 52 5.86 7.87 0.85
CA ARG A 52 5.81 9.23 0.30
C ARG A 52 5.68 10.27 1.41
N LEU A 53 4.85 9.98 2.42
CA LEU A 53 4.58 10.87 3.55
C LEU A 53 5.52 10.64 4.75
N GLY A 54 6.63 9.92 4.55
CA GLY A 54 7.71 9.77 5.53
C GLY A 54 7.42 8.77 6.66
N VAL A 55 6.43 7.89 6.49
CA VAL A 55 6.12 6.82 7.43
C VAL A 55 6.84 5.54 7.02
N GLU A 56 7.82 5.13 7.81
CA GLU A 56 8.55 3.88 7.62
C GLU A 56 7.76 2.71 8.23
N THR A 57 7.47 1.69 7.40
CA THR A 57 6.72 0.49 7.80
C THR A 57 7.52 -0.77 7.45
N LEU A 58 7.30 -1.87 8.16
CA LEU A 58 7.82 -3.15 7.68
C LEU A 58 7.08 -3.58 6.42
N LEU A 59 7.77 -4.33 5.56
CA LEU A 59 7.26 -4.81 4.28
C LEU A 59 5.89 -5.51 4.36
N TRP A 60 5.63 -6.18 5.49
CA TRP A 60 4.43 -6.99 5.71
C TRP A 60 3.49 -6.41 6.75
N ASP A 61 3.71 -5.15 7.16
CA ASP A 61 2.78 -4.48 8.05
C ASP A 61 1.44 -4.25 7.34
N GLY A 62 0.37 -4.41 8.10
CA GLY A 62 -1.02 -4.25 7.64
C GLY A 62 -1.76 -3.22 8.47
N TRP A 63 -2.60 -2.39 7.85
CA TRP A 63 -3.51 -1.48 8.57
C TRP A 63 -4.73 -1.13 7.72
N GLY A 64 -5.73 -0.52 8.35
CA GLY A 64 -6.84 0.16 7.67
C GLY A 64 -7.40 -0.59 6.46
N ALA A 65 -7.21 -0.03 5.26
CA ALA A 65 -7.71 -0.53 3.98
C ALA A 65 -6.89 -1.67 3.35
N MET A 66 -5.91 -2.27 4.04
CA MET A 66 -5.13 -3.41 3.53
C MET A 66 -5.86 -4.76 3.70
N GLY A 67 -5.44 -5.73 2.91
CA GLY A 67 -5.88 -7.13 2.99
C GLY A 67 -7.29 -7.34 2.46
N ARG A 68 -7.94 -8.44 2.86
CA ARG A 68 -9.24 -8.86 2.28
C ARG A 68 -10.38 -7.86 2.44
N TRP A 69 -10.22 -6.86 3.31
CA TRP A 69 -11.21 -5.82 3.59
C TRP A 69 -10.98 -4.53 2.79
N GLY A 70 -9.90 -4.47 2.00
CA GLY A 70 -9.58 -3.30 1.19
C GLY A 70 -10.56 -3.07 0.04
N GLU A 71 -11.03 -1.83 -0.07
CA GLU A 71 -11.93 -1.40 -1.14
C GLU A 71 -11.13 -0.98 -2.37
N SER A 72 -11.34 -1.65 -3.51
CA SER A 72 -10.65 -1.30 -4.76
C SER A 72 -10.95 0.13 -5.21
N ALA A 73 -12.15 0.65 -4.95
CA ALA A 73 -12.52 2.03 -5.34
C ALA A 73 -11.68 3.07 -4.58
N LEU A 74 -11.43 2.87 -3.29
CA LEU A 74 -10.56 3.76 -2.52
C LEU A 74 -9.12 3.71 -3.04
N ALA A 75 -8.63 2.52 -3.41
CA ALA A 75 -7.33 2.35 -4.03
C ALA A 75 -7.26 3.04 -5.41
N ASP A 76 -8.33 2.97 -6.22
CA ASP A 76 -8.43 3.68 -7.50
C ASP A 76 -8.28 5.20 -7.29
N GLU A 77 -9.04 5.78 -6.36
CA GLU A 77 -8.98 7.22 -6.04
C GLU A 77 -7.59 7.66 -5.58
N VAL A 78 -7.00 6.91 -4.64
CA VAL A 78 -5.69 7.28 -4.06
C VAL A 78 -4.57 7.07 -5.06
N ALA A 79 -4.62 6.01 -5.88
CA ALA A 79 -3.63 5.79 -6.93
C ALA A 79 -3.66 6.92 -7.97
N HIS A 80 -4.83 7.45 -8.30
CA HIS A 80 -4.94 8.63 -9.17
C HIS A 80 -4.28 9.88 -8.55
N LEU A 81 -4.46 10.11 -7.25
CA LEU A 81 -3.79 11.21 -6.54
C LEU A 81 -2.27 11.05 -6.54
N VAL A 82 -1.76 9.85 -6.27
CA VAL A 82 -0.31 9.57 -6.29
C VAL A 82 0.27 9.81 -7.67
N VAL A 83 -0.34 9.28 -8.73
CA VAL A 83 0.13 9.47 -10.11
C VAL A 83 0.09 10.94 -10.53
N ALA A 84 -0.94 11.68 -10.15
CA ALA A 84 -1.00 13.12 -10.41
C ALA A 84 0.09 13.89 -9.65
N ALA A 85 0.33 13.54 -8.38
CA ALA A 85 1.38 14.13 -7.56
C ALA A 85 2.78 13.84 -8.11
N ASP A 86 3.04 12.62 -8.60
CA ASP A 86 4.28 12.25 -9.31
C ASP A 86 4.49 13.04 -10.59
N ALA A 87 3.40 13.43 -11.27
CA ALA A 87 3.44 14.32 -12.42
C ALA A 87 3.63 15.81 -12.05
N GLY A 88 3.76 16.13 -10.75
CA GLY A 88 4.00 17.48 -10.24
C GLY A 88 2.73 18.27 -9.89
N ASP A 89 1.57 17.62 -9.78
CA ASP A 89 0.34 18.27 -9.32
C ASP A 89 0.40 18.52 -7.80
N GLY A 90 0.68 19.77 -7.41
CA GLY A 90 0.73 20.17 -6.02
C GLY A 90 -0.62 20.09 -5.29
N GLY A 91 -1.75 20.21 -6.00
CA GLY A 91 -3.07 20.05 -5.39
C GLY A 91 -3.36 18.58 -5.05
N ALA A 92 -2.90 17.66 -5.89
CA ALA A 92 -2.94 16.23 -5.59
C ALA A 92 -2.07 15.87 -4.38
N GLU A 93 -0.88 16.48 -4.26
CA GLU A 93 0.00 16.30 -3.09
C GLU A 93 -0.69 16.77 -1.79
N GLU A 94 -1.27 17.97 -1.79
CA GLU A 94 -1.98 18.53 -0.64
C GLU A 94 -3.19 17.68 -0.24
N GLU A 95 -3.97 17.23 -1.22
CA GLU A 95 -5.13 16.37 -0.97
C GLU A 95 -4.71 15.00 -0.43
N LEU A 96 -3.64 14.42 -0.95
CA LEU A 96 -3.11 13.15 -0.46
C LEU A 96 -2.65 13.27 0.99
N ALA A 97 -1.89 14.32 1.32
CA ALA A 97 -1.45 14.59 2.69
C ALA A 97 -2.64 14.83 3.65
N ARG A 98 -3.64 15.60 3.21
CA ARG A 98 -4.86 15.86 3.98
C ARG A 98 -5.64 14.58 4.25
N ARG A 99 -5.86 13.75 3.22
CA ARG A 99 -6.56 12.47 3.38
C ARG A 99 -5.78 11.53 4.30
N PHE A 100 -4.46 11.42 4.13
CA PHE A 100 -3.63 10.59 5.00
C PHE A 100 -3.73 10.99 6.48
N ALA A 101 -3.80 12.30 6.76
CA ALA A 101 -3.95 12.80 8.12
C ALA A 101 -5.37 12.62 8.71
N CYS A 102 -6.41 12.67 7.88
CA CYS A 102 -7.81 12.69 8.36
C CYS A 102 -8.58 11.38 8.17
N ASP A 103 -8.16 10.49 7.27
CA ASP A 103 -8.79 9.20 7.02
C ASP A 103 -7.98 8.08 7.68
N GLY A 104 -8.50 7.58 8.81
CA GLY A 104 -7.87 6.51 9.59
C GLY A 104 -7.72 5.18 8.85
N ARG A 105 -8.24 5.05 7.63
CA ARG A 105 -8.01 3.89 6.76
C ARG A 105 -6.69 3.96 6.01
N LEU A 106 -6.16 5.17 5.76
CA LEU A 106 -5.00 5.40 4.90
C LEU A 106 -3.68 5.36 5.65
N ALA A 107 -3.63 5.98 6.83
CA ALA A 107 -2.44 5.95 7.67
C ALA A 107 -2.44 4.71 8.58
N PRO A 108 -1.25 4.21 8.97
CA PRO A 108 -1.11 3.29 10.10
C PRO A 108 -1.49 4.02 11.40
N GLY A 109 -2.79 4.21 11.59
CA GLY A 109 -3.40 4.99 12.66
C GLY A 109 -3.46 4.19 13.94
N GLY A 110 -2.56 4.48 14.87
CA GLY A 110 -2.55 3.97 16.25
C GLY A 110 -2.34 2.46 16.41
N ARG A 111 -2.67 1.61 15.43
CA ARG A 111 -2.55 0.16 15.49
C ARG A 111 -2.21 -0.43 14.13
N VAL A 112 -1.24 -1.34 14.10
CA VAL A 112 -0.79 -2.05 12.89
C VAL A 112 -0.76 -3.55 13.14
N TYR A 113 -1.07 -4.34 12.12
CA TYR A 113 -0.77 -5.76 12.11
C TYR A 113 0.68 -5.93 11.69
N CYS A 114 1.55 -6.27 12.63
CA CYS A 114 2.97 -6.46 12.37
C CYS A 114 3.25 -7.91 11.98
N ALA A 115 3.87 -8.12 10.82
CA ALA A 115 4.38 -9.43 10.39
C ALA A 115 5.91 -9.35 10.23
N SER A 116 6.60 -9.46 11.36
CA SER A 116 8.04 -9.25 11.48
C SER A 116 8.87 -10.42 10.92
N PRO A 117 10.03 -10.16 10.30
CA PRO A 117 11.02 -11.18 9.98
C PRO A 117 11.51 -11.99 11.19
N SER A 118 11.38 -11.45 12.41
CA SER A 118 11.69 -12.17 13.66
C SER A 118 10.75 -13.33 13.97
N GLY A 119 9.65 -13.47 13.21
CA GLY A 119 8.59 -14.43 13.44
C GLY A 119 7.41 -13.86 14.23
N TYR A 120 7.52 -12.65 14.80
CA TYR A 120 6.38 -12.00 15.46
C TYR A 120 5.27 -11.70 14.45
N ARG A 121 4.06 -12.14 14.79
CA ARG A 121 2.82 -11.85 14.05
C ARG A 121 1.74 -11.44 15.05
N GLY A 122 1.25 -10.22 14.95
CA GLY A 122 0.28 -9.71 15.92
C GLY A 122 -0.08 -8.26 15.70
N TRP A 123 -1.10 -7.80 16.40
CA TRP A 123 -1.46 -6.39 16.39
C TRP A 123 -0.55 -5.63 17.35
N VAL A 124 0.02 -4.52 16.91
CA VAL A 124 0.83 -3.62 17.72
C VAL A 124 0.10 -2.30 17.84
N ASP A 125 -0.17 -1.87 19.07
CA ASP A 125 -0.62 -0.51 19.34
C ASP A 125 0.61 0.42 19.36
N LEU A 126 0.62 1.41 18.48
CA LEU A 126 1.75 2.32 18.26
C LEU A 126 1.90 3.36 19.38
N GLY A 127 0.82 3.70 20.09
CA GLY A 127 0.85 4.68 21.17
C GLY A 127 1.48 4.12 22.44
N SER A 128 1.02 2.94 22.85
CA SER A 128 1.53 2.19 24.00
C SER A 128 2.76 1.34 23.68
N ARG A 129 3.02 1.06 22.39
CA ARG A 129 4.07 0.15 21.89
C ARG A 129 3.93 -1.27 22.41
N VAL A 130 2.70 -1.71 22.63
CA VAL A 130 2.37 -3.05 23.13
C VAL A 130 1.86 -3.91 21.97
N GLY A 131 2.43 -5.12 21.87
CA GLY A 131 2.01 -6.14 20.94
C GLY A 131 1.01 -7.12 21.56
N GLU A 132 -0.03 -7.46 20.81
CA GLU A 132 -0.98 -8.53 21.08
C GLU A 132 -0.72 -9.65 20.06
N PRO A 133 0.07 -10.68 20.42
CA PRO A 133 0.38 -11.78 19.51
C PRO A 133 -0.91 -12.47 19.07
N ARG A 134 -1.03 -12.79 17.78
CA ARG A 134 -2.09 -13.65 17.30
C ARG A 134 -1.55 -15.08 17.31
N LEU A 135 -2.07 -15.91 18.22
CA LEU A 135 -1.84 -17.36 18.24
C LEU A 135 -2.36 -18.01 16.95
#